data_AF-A0A7C1VVG6-F1
#
_entry.id   AF-A0A7C1VVG6-F1
#
_cell.length_a   1.000
_cell.length_b   1.000
_cell.length_c   1.000
_cell.angle_alpha   90.00
_cell.angle_beta   90.00
_cell.angle_gamma   90.00
#
_symmetry.space_group_name_H-M   'P 1'
#
loop_
_entity.id
_entity.type
_entity.pdbx_description
1 polymer ?
#
loop_
_entity_poly.entity_id
_entity_poly.type
_entity_poly.pdbx_seq_one_letter_code
_entity_poly.pdbx_strand_id
1 'polypeptide(L)'
;MKKLCIRCRKFRDVECFSIDCNREDGRNVYCKICLALERRLPCNRERQRLANLRHRALPGYKGRKSINDKKYRRSEKAKEMSKAYHKKNRKKMKNYHKAYSEKWAKTVVGKTSLKRARDKCYYKDIEKSRKAGREFYYRRKQDIRYRIHDAISSSIYDALLKNKNGRTWETLVDFTLSDLMVHLKKLFLLGMSWDNYGQWHIDHIIPRSRFRFSSVDDSEFKKCWALDNLQPLWAIDNIKKWAH
;
A
#
# COMPACT_ATOMS: atom_id res chain seq x y z
N MET A 1 49.63 7.91 -19.43
CA MET A 1 50.76 8.33 -18.57
C MET A 1 50.56 7.78 -17.16
N LYS A 2 51.63 7.24 -16.54
CA LYS A 2 51.60 6.71 -15.17
C LYS A 2 52.47 7.59 -14.27
N LYS A 3 52.05 7.79 -13.02
CA LYS A 3 52.74 8.57 -11.99
C LYS A 3 53.00 7.71 -10.75
N LEU A 4 54.15 7.87 -10.11
CA LEU A 4 54.52 7.18 -8.88
C LEU A 4 53.87 7.85 -7.67
N CYS A 5 53.14 7.07 -6.86
CA CYS A 5 52.67 7.55 -5.56
C CYS A 5 53.79 7.45 -4.53
N ILE A 6 54.21 8.57 -3.93
CA ILE A 6 55.34 8.60 -2.97
C ILE A 6 55.02 7.79 -1.71
N ARG A 7 53.76 7.73 -1.30
CA ARG A 7 53.34 7.08 -0.05
C ARG A 7 53.29 5.56 -0.12
N CYS A 8 52.69 5.00 -1.18
CA CYS A 8 52.61 3.55 -1.34
C CYS A 8 53.65 2.98 -2.33
N ARG A 9 54.48 3.85 -2.92
CA ARG A 9 55.54 3.52 -3.89
C ARG A 9 55.06 2.69 -5.09
N LYS A 10 53.79 2.87 -5.49
CA LYS A 10 53.18 2.18 -6.66
C LYS A 10 52.93 3.17 -7.80
N PHE A 11 53.25 2.75 -9.03
CA PHE A 11 52.84 3.45 -10.24
C PHE A 11 51.34 3.30 -10.46
N ARG A 12 50.66 4.42 -10.73
CA ARG A 12 49.21 4.45 -11.03
C ARG A 12 48.95 5.39 -12.19
N ASP A 13 47.81 5.23 -12.84
CA ASP A 13 47.39 6.16 -13.87
C ASP A 13 47.20 7.56 -13.29
N VAL A 14 47.48 8.58 -14.08
CA VAL A 14 47.44 9.99 -13.65
C VAL A 14 46.05 10.39 -13.10
N GLU A 15 44.97 9.77 -13.60
CA GLU A 15 43.60 9.93 -13.09
C GLU A 15 43.40 9.44 -11.65
N CYS A 16 44.27 8.55 -11.17
CA CYS A 16 44.28 8.09 -9.78
C CYS A 16 44.84 9.12 -8.80
N PHE A 17 45.32 10.27 -9.28
CA PHE A 17 45.81 11.39 -8.47
C PHE A 17 44.82 12.55 -8.56
N SER A 18 44.56 13.21 -7.43
CA SER A 18 43.74 14.42 -7.43
C SER A 18 44.47 15.56 -8.13
N ILE A 19 43.69 16.48 -8.72
CA ILE A 19 44.22 17.70 -9.30
C ILE A 19 44.81 18.55 -8.19
N ASP A 20 45.99 19.11 -8.45
CA ASP A 20 46.70 20.03 -7.55
C ASP A 20 47.32 21.13 -8.41
N CYS A 21 46.65 22.29 -8.48
CA CYS A 21 47.05 23.39 -9.34
C CYS A 21 48.34 24.10 -8.89
N ASN A 22 48.85 23.77 -7.70
CA ASN A 22 50.08 24.35 -7.16
C ASN A 22 51.34 23.57 -7.56
N ARG A 23 51.19 22.47 -8.28
CA ARG A 23 52.30 21.64 -8.76
C ARG A 23 52.45 21.78 -10.26
N GLU A 24 53.69 21.72 -10.73
CA GLU A 24 54.05 21.82 -12.14
C GLU A 24 53.34 20.77 -13.01
N ASP A 25 53.24 19.54 -12.53
CA ASP A 25 52.53 18.46 -13.22
C ASP A 25 51.00 18.45 -13.00
N GLY A 26 50.48 19.44 -12.28
CA GLY A 26 49.04 19.63 -12.00
C GLY A 26 48.40 18.52 -11.16
N ARG A 27 49.20 17.63 -10.55
CA ARG A 27 48.71 16.40 -9.89
C ARG A 27 49.31 16.22 -8.51
N ASN A 28 48.50 15.75 -7.57
CA ASN A 28 48.97 15.44 -6.22
C ASN A 28 50.05 14.32 -6.23
N VAL A 29 50.94 14.30 -5.24
CA VAL A 29 51.98 13.27 -5.07
C VAL A 29 51.46 11.95 -4.52
N TYR A 30 50.34 11.98 -3.82
CA TYR A 30 49.69 10.80 -3.28
C TYR A 30 48.53 10.42 -4.17
N CYS A 31 48.37 9.11 -4.41
CA CYS A 31 47.16 8.63 -5.07
C CYS A 31 45.94 8.89 -4.19
N LYS A 32 44.76 8.99 -4.80
CA LYS A 32 43.48 9.26 -4.12
C LYS A 32 43.25 8.39 -2.88
N ILE A 33 43.68 7.13 -2.92
CA ILE A 33 43.58 6.18 -1.80
C ILE A 33 44.49 6.62 -0.64
N CYS A 34 45.78 6.83 -0.92
CA CYS A 34 46.76 7.24 0.09
C CYS A 34 46.41 8.60 0.69
N LEU A 35 45.97 9.54 -0.15
CA LEU A 35 45.51 10.85 0.27
C LEU A 35 44.26 10.76 1.16
N ALA A 36 43.32 9.85 0.85
CA ALA A 36 42.14 9.62 1.68
C ALA A 36 42.49 9.02 3.05
N LEU A 37 43.45 8.10 3.09
CA LEU A 37 43.96 7.53 4.36
C LEU A 37 44.66 8.61 5.20
N GLU A 38 45.43 9.51 4.58
CA GLU A 38 46.05 10.64 5.26
C GLU A 38 45.08 11.58 5.94
N ARG A 39 44.02 11.95 5.21
CA ARG A 39 42.97 12.84 5.71
C ARG A 39 42.18 12.24 6.87
N ARG A 40 42.19 10.91 7.00
CA ARG A 40 41.51 10.17 8.08
C ARG A 40 42.38 10.02 9.33
N LEU A 41 43.69 10.28 9.26
CA LEU A 41 44.55 10.24 10.44
C LEU A 41 44.02 11.20 11.51
N PRO A 42 43.95 10.80 12.80
CA PRO A 42 43.37 11.61 13.86
C PRO A 42 43.95 13.03 13.96
N CYS A 43 45.28 13.16 13.82
CA CYS A 43 45.98 14.45 13.85
C CYS A 43 45.54 15.40 12.71
N ASN A 44 45.31 14.87 11.50
CA ASN A 44 44.85 15.65 10.35
C ASN A 44 43.35 16.00 10.46
N ARG A 45 42.54 15.09 11.02
CA ARG A 45 41.14 15.38 11.34
C ARG A 45 41.01 16.51 12.34
N GLU A 46 41.81 16.48 13.40
CA GLU A 46 41.79 17.53 14.43
C GLU A 46 42.29 18.87 13.87
N ARG A 47 43.37 18.86 13.08
CA ARG A 47 43.83 20.05 12.34
C ARG A 47 42.73 20.64 11.45
N GLN A 48 42.03 19.81 10.68
CA GLN A 48 40.93 20.25 9.82
C GLN A 48 39.74 20.79 10.63
N ARG A 49 39.41 20.17 11.77
CA ARG A 49 38.37 20.62 12.69
C ARG A 49 38.69 22.00 13.24
N LEU A 50 39.91 22.19 13.74
CA LEU A 50 40.38 23.48 14.26
C LEU A 50 40.37 24.57 13.18
N ALA A 51 40.79 24.26 11.95
CA ALA A 51 40.71 25.18 10.82
C ALA A 51 39.26 25.60 10.51
N ASN A 52 38.33 24.64 10.52
CA ASN A 52 36.91 24.92 10.31
C ASN A 52 36.31 25.75 11.45
N LEU A 53 36.72 25.52 12.70
CA LEU A 53 36.30 26.32 13.86
C LEU A 53 36.80 27.76 13.75
N ARG A 54 38.08 27.96 13.42
CA ARG A 54 38.66 29.29 13.18
C ARG A 54 37.91 30.04 12.08
N HIS A 55 37.62 29.38 10.96
CA HIS A 55 36.86 30.00 9.87
C HIS A 55 35.43 30.39 10.30
N ARG A 56 34.77 29.58 11.13
CA ARG A 56 33.42 29.91 11.65
C ARG A 56 33.42 31.05 12.65
N ALA A 57 34.53 31.26 13.35
CA ALA A 57 34.70 32.33 14.33
C ALA A 57 35.09 33.68 13.71
N LEU A 58 35.38 33.74 12.40
CA LEU A 58 35.72 34.99 11.71
C LEU A 58 34.54 35.99 11.77
N PRO A 59 34.80 37.27 12.12
CA PRO A 59 33.78 38.32 12.08
C PRO A 59 33.13 38.41 10.70
N GLY A 60 31.79 38.41 10.65
CA GLY A 60 31.03 38.46 9.40
C GLY A 60 30.75 37.10 8.73
N TYR A 61 31.16 35.97 9.33
CA TYR A 61 30.80 34.64 8.82
C TYR A 61 29.28 34.39 8.90
N LYS A 62 28.59 34.59 7.78
CA LYS A 62 27.20 34.16 7.60
C LYS A 62 27.24 32.72 7.10
N GLY A 63 27.01 31.75 7.97
CA GLY A 63 27.07 30.32 7.63
C GLY A 63 26.32 29.97 6.33
N ARG A 64 26.77 28.93 5.61
CA ARG A 64 26.10 28.49 4.38
C ARG A 64 24.66 28.08 4.71
N LYS A 65 23.68 28.84 4.23
CA LYS A 65 22.27 28.44 4.27
C LYS A 65 22.13 27.16 3.44
N SER A 66 21.64 26.10 4.08
CA SER A 66 21.38 24.84 3.41
C SER A 66 20.32 25.05 2.33
N ILE A 67 20.53 24.54 1.13
CA ILE A 67 19.50 24.54 0.06
C ILE A 67 18.26 23.75 0.52
N ASN A 68 18.43 22.82 1.46
CA ASN A 68 17.35 22.07 2.11
C ASN A 68 16.68 22.80 3.28
N ASP A 69 17.11 24.02 3.62
CA ASP A 69 16.44 24.86 4.62
C ASP A 69 14.99 25.11 4.20
N LYS A 70 14.05 24.76 5.08
CA LYS A 70 12.60 24.90 4.86
C LYS A 70 12.20 26.36 4.65
N LYS A 71 12.92 27.32 5.26
CA LYS A 71 12.72 28.76 5.09
C LYS A 71 13.12 29.22 3.69
N TYR A 72 14.22 28.70 3.15
CA TYR A 72 14.66 29.02 1.78
C TYR A 72 13.69 28.46 0.73
N ARG A 73 13.24 27.21 0.87
CA ARG A 73 12.26 26.59 -0.06
C ARG A 73 10.94 27.34 -0.18
N ARG A 74 10.54 28.06 0.87
CA ARG A 74 9.32 28.87 0.90
C ARG A 74 9.52 30.29 0.38
N SER A 75 10.76 30.74 0.18
CA SER A 75 11.04 32.09 -0.33
C SER A 75 10.58 32.27 -1.78
N GLU A 76 10.15 33.48 -2.13
CA GLU A 76 9.73 33.80 -3.50
C GLU A 76 10.85 33.56 -4.51
N LYS A 77 12.10 33.92 -4.15
CA LYS A 77 13.28 33.65 -4.97
C LYS A 77 13.44 32.17 -5.34
N ALA A 78 13.21 31.25 -4.39
CA ALA A 78 13.28 29.82 -4.67
C ALA A 78 12.12 29.33 -5.57
N LYS A 79 10.91 29.88 -5.37
CA LYS A 79 9.75 29.57 -6.22
C LYS A 79 9.95 30.06 -7.66
N GLU A 80 10.45 31.28 -7.85
CA GLU A 80 10.76 31.85 -9.16
C GLU A 80 11.82 31.04 -9.90
N MET A 81 12.92 30.69 -9.21
CA MET A 81 13.95 29.84 -9.78
C MET A 81 13.40 28.46 -10.19
N SER A 82 12.54 27.86 -9.35
CA SER A 82 11.88 26.58 -9.67
C SER A 82 10.97 26.72 -10.89
N LYS A 83 10.14 27.77 -10.97
CA LYS A 83 9.29 28.06 -12.14
C LYS A 83 10.12 28.23 -13.41
N ALA A 84 11.19 29.03 -13.35
CA ALA A 84 12.10 29.25 -14.49
C ALA A 84 12.76 27.94 -14.94
N TYR A 85 13.20 27.11 -13.99
CA TYR A 85 13.76 25.80 -14.26
C TYR A 85 12.74 24.87 -14.95
N HIS A 86 11.50 24.78 -14.42
CA HIS A 86 10.44 23.97 -15.02
C HIS A 86 10.02 24.47 -16.40
N LYS A 87 9.98 25.80 -16.62
CA LYS A 87 9.68 26.40 -17.93
C LYS A 87 10.75 26.03 -18.95
N LYS A 88 12.04 26.22 -18.61
CA LYS A 88 13.18 25.90 -19.47
C LYS A 88 13.28 24.39 -19.77
N ASN A 89 12.97 23.54 -18.79
CA ASN A 89 13.12 22.09 -18.90
C ASN A 89 11.82 21.34 -19.19
N ARG A 90 10.74 22.03 -19.57
CA ARG A 90 9.39 21.43 -19.73
C ARG A 90 9.40 20.18 -20.63
N LYS A 91 10.04 20.27 -21.80
CA LYS A 91 10.11 19.16 -22.77
C LYS A 91 10.95 17.99 -22.24
N LYS A 92 12.09 18.29 -21.61
CA LYS A 92 12.96 17.28 -20.98
C LYS A 92 12.23 16.55 -19.85
N MET A 93 11.53 17.27 -18.99
CA MET A 93 10.73 16.69 -17.90
C MET A 93 9.57 15.84 -18.44
N LYS A 94 8.85 16.32 -19.46
CA LYS A 94 7.77 15.55 -20.10
C LYS A 94 8.29 14.23 -20.67
N ASN A 95 9.40 14.27 -21.39
CA ASN A 95 10.01 13.06 -21.97
C ASN A 95 10.50 12.09 -20.89
N TYR A 96 11.13 12.62 -19.82
CA TYR A 96 11.55 11.82 -18.67
C TYR A 96 10.37 11.11 -18.00
N HIS A 97 9.30 11.83 -17.67
CA HIS A 97 8.12 11.24 -17.06
C HIS A 97 7.42 10.24 -17.98
N LYS A 98 7.38 10.50 -19.29
CA LYS A 98 6.86 9.55 -20.28
C LYS A 98 7.65 8.23 -20.26
N ALA A 99 8.97 8.29 -20.41
CA ALA A 99 9.82 7.11 -20.41
C ALA A 99 9.76 6.35 -19.06
N TYR A 100 9.73 7.08 -17.95
CA TYR A 100 9.56 6.49 -16.63
C TYR A 100 8.20 5.78 -16.49
N SER A 101 7.12 6.42 -16.94
CA SER A 101 5.77 5.84 -16.92
C SER A 101 5.68 4.58 -17.79
N GLU A 102 6.28 4.58 -18.98
CA GLU A 102 6.32 3.42 -19.87
C GLU A 102 7.09 2.25 -19.25
N LYS A 103 8.23 2.54 -18.60
CA LYS A 103 9.02 1.53 -17.88
C LYS A 103 8.25 0.99 -16.68
N TRP A 104 7.64 1.86 -15.89
CA TRP A 104 6.84 1.48 -14.72
C TRP A 104 5.62 0.64 -15.11
N ALA A 105 4.90 1.03 -16.17
CA ALA A 105 3.73 0.30 -16.68
C ALA A 105 4.01 -1.15 -17.05
N LYS A 106 5.27 -1.49 -17.41
CA LYS A 106 5.71 -2.85 -17.73
C LYS A 106 5.96 -3.72 -16.50
N THR A 107 6.14 -3.13 -15.32
CA THR A 107 6.35 -3.86 -14.05
C THR A 107 5.06 -4.55 -13.59
N VAL A 108 5.17 -5.58 -12.76
CA VAL A 108 4.00 -6.29 -12.18
C VAL A 108 3.09 -5.32 -11.42
N VAL A 109 3.67 -4.42 -10.62
CA VAL A 109 2.94 -3.41 -9.86
C VAL A 109 2.24 -2.40 -10.78
N GLY A 110 2.93 -1.96 -11.84
CA GLY A 110 2.37 -1.05 -12.84
C GLY A 110 1.20 -1.65 -13.61
N LYS A 111 1.36 -2.88 -14.12
CA LYS A 111 0.29 -3.63 -14.81
C LYS A 111 -0.95 -3.80 -13.93
N THR A 112 -0.76 -4.20 -12.67
CA THR A 112 -1.86 -4.40 -11.71
C THR A 112 -2.59 -3.09 -11.42
N SER A 113 -1.84 -1.99 -11.25
CA SER A 113 -2.41 -0.67 -10.98
C SER A 113 -3.17 -0.10 -12.17
N LEU A 114 -2.64 -0.27 -13.38
CA LEU A 114 -3.31 0.14 -14.62
C LEU A 114 -4.58 -0.68 -14.87
N LYS A 115 -4.54 -1.99 -14.60
CA LYS A 115 -5.72 -2.86 -14.65
C LYS A 115 -6.80 -2.36 -13.68
N ARG A 116 -6.45 -2.13 -12.41
CA ARG A 116 -7.39 -1.57 -11.41
C ARG A 116 -7.95 -0.20 -11.82
N ALA A 117 -7.14 0.69 -12.39
CA ALA A 117 -7.60 1.99 -12.86
C ALA A 117 -8.57 1.84 -14.04
N ARG A 118 -8.32 0.89 -14.94
CA ARG A 118 -9.22 0.54 -16.05
C ARG A 118 -10.52 -0.12 -15.57
N ASP A 119 -10.43 -1.02 -14.61
CA ASP A 119 -11.59 -1.66 -13.98
C ASP A 119 -12.42 -0.63 -13.18
N LYS A 120 -11.76 0.34 -12.56
CA LYS A 120 -12.42 1.49 -11.93
C LYS A 120 -13.09 2.41 -12.95
N CYS A 121 -12.52 2.57 -14.15
CA CYS A 121 -13.14 3.32 -15.23
C CYS A 121 -14.21 2.52 -15.99
N TYR A 122 -14.32 1.21 -15.80
CA TYR A 122 -15.38 0.35 -16.36
C TYR A 122 -16.76 0.64 -15.76
N TYR A 123 -16.84 1.33 -14.61
CA TYR A 123 -18.04 2.06 -14.17
C TYR A 123 -18.23 3.35 -15.01
N LYS A 124 -18.19 3.24 -16.35
CA LYS A 124 -18.24 4.37 -17.29
C LYS A 124 -19.50 5.22 -17.15
N ASP A 125 -20.55 4.65 -16.56
CA ASP A 125 -21.80 5.32 -16.29
C ASP A 125 -22.00 5.39 -14.76
N ILE A 126 -21.48 6.47 -14.18
CA ILE A 126 -21.63 6.80 -12.77
C ILE A 126 -23.12 6.83 -12.39
N GLU A 127 -24.00 7.24 -13.31
CA GLU A 127 -25.43 7.32 -13.07
C GLU A 127 -26.07 5.93 -13.02
N LYS A 128 -25.73 5.04 -13.96
CA LYS A 128 -26.15 3.63 -13.93
C LYS A 128 -25.65 2.92 -12.67
N SER A 129 -24.42 3.16 -12.25
CA SER A 129 -23.87 2.61 -11.00
C SER A 129 -24.61 3.15 -9.76
N ARG A 130 -24.86 4.45 -9.71
CA ARG A 130 -25.66 5.08 -8.64
C ARG A 130 -27.10 4.58 -8.63
N LYS A 131 -27.71 4.39 -9.80
CA LYS A 131 -29.07 3.84 -9.96
C LYS A 131 -29.12 2.41 -9.43
N ALA A 132 -28.21 1.54 -9.86
CA ALA A 132 -28.12 0.16 -9.36
C ALA A 132 -27.87 0.11 -7.85
N GLY A 133 -27.01 0.99 -7.32
CA GLY A 133 -26.77 1.11 -5.87
C GLY A 133 -28.02 1.54 -5.10
N ARG A 134 -28.80 2.50 -5.63
CA ARG A 134 -30.08 2.92 -5.04
C ARG A 134 -31.11 1.78 -5.07
N GLU A 135 -31.29 1.13 -6.21
CA GLU A 135 -32.21 0.00 -6.37
C GLU A 135 -31.86 -1.15 -5.41
N PHE A 136 -30.57 -1.51 -5.30
CA PHE A 136 -30.09 -2.49 -4.33
C PHE A 136 -30.43 -2.09 -2.89
N TYR A 137 -30.17 -0.83 -2.51
CA TYR A 137 -30.50 -0.31 -1.19
C TYR A 137 -32.01 -0.37 -0.90
N TYR A 138 -32.86 0.06 -1.85
CA TYR A 138 -34.31 0.03 -1.68
C TYR A 138 -34.84 -1.40 -1.55
N ARG A 139 -34.37 -2.33 -2.38
CA ARG A 139 -34.73 -3.75 -2.29
C ARG A 139 -34.36 -4.34 -0.93
N ARG A 140 -33.14 -4.08 -0.43
CA ARG A 140 -32.73 -4.50 0.92
C ARG A 140 -33.55 -3.84 2.02
N LYS A 141 -34.01 -2.61 1.85
CA LYS A 141 -34.81 -1.92 2.88
C LYS A 141 -36.23 -2.47 2.98
N GLN A 142 -36.83 -2.84 1.85
CA GLN A 142 -38.24 -3.23 1.77
C GLN A 142 -38.48 -4.72 1.97
N ASP A 143 -37.56 -5.58 1.52
CA ASP A 143 -37.78 -7.03 1.50
C ASP A 143 -36.84 -7.76 2.47
N ILE A 144 -37.41 -8.24 3.58
CA ILE A 144 -36.68 -9.05 4.56
C ILE A 144 -36.18 -10.38 3.96
N ARG A 145 -36.95 -11.00 3.06
CA ARG A 145 -36.55 -12.26 2.39
C ARG A 145 -35.26 -12.01 1.59
N TYR A 146 -35.20 -10.88 0.88
CA TYR A 146 -34.00 -10.48 0.15
C TYR A 146 -32.81 -10.24 1.08
N ARG A 147 -33.01 -9.61 2.25
CA ARG A 147 -31.93 -9.40 3.23
C ARG A 147 -31.36 -10.72 3.76
N ILE A 148 -32.22 -11.68 4.08
CA ILE A 148 -31.84 -13.01 4.60
C ILE A 148 -31.12 -13.81 3.50
N HIS A 149 -31.68 -13.83 2.30
CA HIS A 149 -31.07 -14.46 1.13
C HIS A 149 -29.67 -13.91 0.87
N ASP A 150 -29.51 -12.58 0.85
CA ASP A 150 -28.23 -11.93 0.59
C ASP A 150 -27.21 -12.22 1.71
N ALA A 151 -27.65 -12.24 2.98
CA ALA A 151 -26.78 -12.58 4.11
C ALA A 151 -26.17 -14.00 4.00
N ILE A 152 -27.00 -15.01 3.71
CA ILE A 152 -26.51 -16.39 3.50
C ILE A 152 -25.65 -16.48 2.25
N SER A 153 -26.09 -15.89 1.13
CA SER A 153 -25.35 -15.89 -0.13
C SER A 153 -23.95 -15.30 0.03
N SER A 154 -23.83 -14.15 0.70
CA SER A 154 -22.54 -13.52 0.99
C SER A 154 -21.69 -14.38 1.93
N SER A 155 -22.29 -14.94 2.98
CA SER A 155 -21.52 -15.75 3.94
C SER A 155 -21.01 -17.06 3.33
N ILE A 156 -21.75 -17.70 2.43
CA ILE A 156 -21.29 -18.87 1.66
C ILE A 156 -20.21 -18.46 0.65
N TYR A 157 -20.39 -17.34 -0.05
CA TYR A 157 -19.39 -16.82 -0.98
C TYR A 157 -18.03 -16.59 -0.29
N ASP A 158 -18.04 -16.03 0.91
CA ASP A 158 -16.82 -15.82 1.71
C ASP A 158 -16.25 -17.15 2.22
N ALA A 159 -17.10 -18.13 2.59
CA ALA A 159 -16.66 -19.47 2.97
C ALA A 159 -15.93 -20.21 1.85
N LEU A 160 -16.36 -19.99 0.60
CA LEU A 160 -15.76 -20.60 -0.59
C LEU A 160 -14.64 -19.73 -1.20
N LEU A 161 -14.01 -18.87 -0.40
CA LEU A 161 -12.91 -18.00 -0.84
C LEU A 161 -13.26 -17.21 -2.10
N LYS A 162 -14.47 -16.66 -2.16
CA LYS A 162 -14.99 -15.85 -3.27
C LYS A 162 -15.20 -16.63 -4.57
N ASN A 163 -15.34 -17.95 -4.49
CA ASN A 163 -15.48 -18.83 -5.64
C ASN A 163 -16.81 -19.59 -5.68
N LYS A 164 -17.92 -18.86 -5.85
CA LYS A 164 -19.26 -19.46 -6.02
C LYS A 164 -19.56 -19.87 -7.48
N ASN A 165 -18.69 -19.50 -8.44
CA ASN A 165 -18.87 -19.77 -9.88
C ASN A 165 -20.25 -19.37 -10.44
N GLY A 166 -20.82 -18.27 -9.94
CA GLY A 166 -22.14 -17.78 -10.38
C GLY A 166 -23.35 -18.58 -9.89
N ARG A 167 -23.15 -19.66 -9.13
CA ARG A 167 -24.24 -20.50 -8.60
C ARG A 167 -25.07 -19.77 -7.55
N THR A 168 -26.36 -20.06 -7.48
CA THR A 168 -27.22 -19.65 -6.36
C THR A 168 -26.82 -20.41 -5.10
N TRP A 169 -27.04 -19.85 -3.91
CA TRP A 169 -26.63 -20.56 -2.69
C TRP A 169 -27.54 -21.75 -2.40
N GLU A 170 -28.82 -21.67 -2.77
CA GLU A 170 -29.80 -22.78 -2.64
C GLU A 170 -29.40 -24.02 -3.44
N THR A 171 -28.59 -23.89 -4.51
CA THR A 171 -28.08 -25.05 -5.25
C THR A 171 -26.89 -25.72 -4.57
N LEU A 172 -26.38 -25.14 -3.47
CA LEU A 172 -25.20 -25.63 -2.75
C LEU A 172 -25.57 -26.32 -1.44
N VAL A 173 -26.83 -26.20 -1.01
CA VAL A 173 -27.35 -26.71 0.26
C VAL A 173 -28.66 -27.43 0.01
N ASP A 174 -29.10 -28.21 1.00
CA ASP A 174 -30.27 -29.10 0.85
C ASP A 174 -31.58 -28.45 1.37
N PHE A 175 -31.70 -27.12 1.35
CA PHE A 175 -32.89 -26.36 1.80
C PHE A 175 -33.10 -25.05 1.03
N THR A 176 -34.32 -24.53 1.05
CA THR A 176 -34.68 -23.25 0.41
C THR A 176 -34.68 -22.06 1.38
N LEU A 177 -34.73 -20.84 0.85
CA LEU A 177 -34.92 -19.63 1.66
C LEU A 177 -36.16 -19.72 2.56
N SER A 178 -37.25 -20.31 2.07
CA SER A 178 -38.49 -20.46 2.84
C SER A 178 -38.28 -21.40 4.02
N ASP A 179 -37.60 -22.53 3.83
CA ASP A 179 -37.27 -23.48 4.90
C ASP A 179 -36.41 -22.83 5.98
N LEU A 180 -35.39 -22.08 5.56
CA LEU A 180 -34.53 -21.31 6.47
C LEU A 180 -35.32 -20.31 7.30
N MET A 181 -36.22 -19.55 6.66
CA MET A 181 -37.04 -18.58 7.39
C MET A 181 -37.97 -19.27 8.39
N VAL A 182 -38.61 -20.38 8.01
CA VAL A 182 -39.45 -21.16 8.93
C VAL A 182 -38.63 -21.69 10.11
N HIS A 183 -37.44 -22.23 9.84
CA HIS A 183 -36.51 -22.72 10.85
C HIS A 183 -36.08 -21.63 11.82
N LEU A 184 -35.56 -20.50 11.33
CA LEU A 184 -35.12 -19.39 12.17
C LEU A 184 -36.25 -18.81 13.02
N LYS A 185 -37.46 -18.70 12.46
CA LYS A 185 -38.64 -18.20 13.20
C LYS A 185 -38.97 -19.07 14.41
N LYS A 186 -38.78 -20.40 14.31
CA LYS A 186 -39.00 -21.33 15.43
C LYS A 186 -37.97 -21.15 16.56
N LEU A 187 -36.80 -20.62 16.24
CA LEU A 187 -35.69 -20.40 17.16
C LEU A 187 -35.63 -18.96 17.72
N PHE A 188 -36.60 -18.10 17.39
CA PHE A 188 -36.62 -16.72 17.88
C PHE A 188 -36.75 -16.67 19.40
N LEU A 189 -35.84 -15.93 20.03
CA LEU A 189 -35.89 -15.60 21.44
C LEU A 189 -36.85 -14.43 21.68
N LEU A 190 -37.16 -14.18 22.96
CA LEU A 190 -38.03 -13.06 23.35
C LEU A 190 -37.51 -11.74 22.76
N GLY A 191 -38.40 -11.03 22.06
CA GLY A 191 -38.08 -9.75 21.41
C GLY A 191 -37.48 -9.87 20.00
N MET A 192 -37.16 -11.07 19.49
CA MET A 192 -36.73 -11.24 18.11
C MET A 192 -37.93 -11.22 17.15
N SER A 193 -37.78 -10.48 16.05
CA SER A 193 -38.74 -10.48 14.96
C SER A 193 -38.04 -10.28 13.62
N TRP A 194 -38.77 -10.43 12.53
CA TRP A 194 -38.25 -10.12 11.20
C TRP A 194 -37.96 -8.62 11.02
N ASP A 195 -38.73 -7.76 11.69
CA ASP A 195 -38.63 -6.31 11.57
C ASP A 195 -37.34 -5.77 12.20
N ASN A 196 -36.85 -6.42 13.25
CA ASN A 196 -35.59 -6.05 13.90
C ASN A 196 -34.38 -6.86 13.42
N TYR A 197 -34.50 -7.56 12.29
CA TYR A 197 -33.34 -8.20 11.66
C TYR A 197 -32.23 -7.19 11.39
N GLY A 198 -30.99 -7.52 11.80
CA GLY A 198 -29.87 -6.58 11.91
C GLY A 198 -29.56 -6.17 13.36
N GLN A 199 -30.52 -6.28 14.29
CA GLN A 199 -30.24 -6.34 15.73
C GLN A 199 -29.83 -7.75 16.15
N TRP A 200 -30.36 -8.77 15.46
CA TRP A 200 -29.88 -10.14 15.49
C TRP A 200 -29.41 -10.56 14.09
N HIS A 201 -28.51 -11.55 14.05
CA HIS A 201 -27.88 -12.10 12.85
C HIS A 201 -28.10 -13.61 12.77
N ILE A 202 -27.87 -14.19 11.58
CA ILE A 202 -27.81 -15.64 11.41
C ILE A 202 -26.41 -16.08 11.80
N ASP A 203 -26.32 -16.94 12.81
CA ASP A 203 -25.09 -17.47 13.36
C ASP A 203 -25.04 -18.99 13.21
N HIS A 204 -23.84 -19.56 13.34
CA HIS A 204 -23.64 -21.01 13.37
C HIS A 204 -23.53 -21.50 14.82
N ILE A 205 -24.32 -22.49 15.22
CA ILE A 205 -24.24 -23.13 16.55
C ILE A 205 -22.83 -23.66 16.78
N ILE A 206 -22.37 -24.55 15.88
CA ILE A 206 -20.98 -24.97 15.78
C ILE A 206 -20.25 -23.94 14.89
N PRO A 207 -19.21 -23.26 15.40
CA PRO A 207 -18.46 -22.27 14.64
C PRO A 207 -17.97 -22.79 13.29
N ARG A 208 -18.09 -21.97 12.24
CA ARG A 208 -17.54 -22.27 10.90
C ARG A 208 -16.07 -22.69 10.93
N SER A 209 -15.28 -22.10 11.83
CA SER A 209 -13.85 -22.40 12.01
C SER A 209 -13.54 -23.83 12.46
N ARG A 210 -14.53 -24.58 12.96
CA ARG A 210 -14.38 -25.99 13.34
C ARG A 210 -14.55 -26.96 12.18
N PHE A 211 -15.09 -26.52 11.05
CA PHE A 211 -15.27 -27.34 9.86
C PHE A 211 -14.11 -27.14 8.88
N ARG A 212 -13.69 -28.21 8.21
CA ARG A 212 -12.64 -28.20 7.18
C ARG A 212 -13.24 -28.65 5.84
N PHE A 213 -13.47 -27.69 4.97
CA PHE A 213 -13.93 -27.95 3.61
C PHE A 213 -13.18 -27.08 2.60
N SER A 214 -13.01 -27.62 1.41
CA SER A 214 -12.39 -27.01 0.24
C SER A 214 -13.35 -26.97 -0.97
N SER A 215 -14.37 -27.83 -0.99
CA SER A 215 -15.45 -27.86 -1.98
C SER A 215 -16.83 -27.83 -1.30
N VAL A 216 -17.85 -27.54 -2.10
CA VAL A 216 -19.27 -27.64 -1.71
C VAL A 216 -19.74 -29.10 -1.58
N ASP A 217 -19.01 -30.03 -2.19
CA ASP A 217 -19.32 -31.47 -2.14
C ASP A 217 -18.82 -32.13 -0.84
N ASP A 218 -18.02 -31.41 -0.04
CA ASP A 218 -17.49 -31.92 1.22
C ASP A 218 -18.61 -32.09 2.24
N SER A 219 -18.63 -33.25 2.91
CA SER A 219 -19.65 -33.52 3.95
C SER A 219 -19.62 -32.51 5.10
N GLU A 220 -18.45 -31.96 5.42
CA GLU A 220 -18.30 -30.91 6.44
C GLU A 220 -18.88 -29.56 5.98
N PHE A 221 -18.88 -29.26 4.68
CA PHE A 221 -19.57 -28.08 4.15
C PHE A 221 -21.07 -28.21 4.40
N LYS A 222 -21.66 -29.36 4.03
CA LYS A 222 -23.09 -29.60 4.24
C LYS A 222 -23.48 -29.55 5.72
N LYS A 223 -22.68 -30.13 6.61
CA LYS A 223 -22.89 -30.06 8.07
C LYS A 223 -22.78 -28.62 8.60
N CYS A 224 -21.79 -27.86 8.14
CA CYS A 224 -21.61 -26.47 8.52
C CYS A 224 -22.85 -25.63 8.17
N TRP A 225 -23.41 -25.84 6.98
CA TRP A 225 -24.51 -25.05 6.45
C TRP A 225 -25.90 -25.65 6.66
N ALA A 226 -26.01 -26.81 7.31
CA ALA A 226 -27.29 -27.45 7.60
C ALA A 226 -28.19 -26.55 8.46
N LEU A 227 -29.51 -26.62 8.28
CA LEU A 227 -30.48 -25.85 9.06
C LEU A 227 -30.25 -26.04 10.57
N ASP A 228 -30.02 -27.28 11.01
CA ASP A 228 -29.78 -27.62 12.42
C ASP A 228 -28.54 -26.94 13.02
N ASN A 229 -27.60 -26.46 12.19
CA ASN A 229 -26.44 -25.71 12.65
C ASN A 229 -26.63 -24.17 12.54
N LEU A 230 -27.72 -23.69 11.95
CA LEU A 230 -28.02 -22.27 11.80
C LEU A 230 -29.02 -21.80 12.87
N GLN A 231 -28.72 -20.67 13.51
CA GLN A 231 -29.57 -20.09 14.55
C GLN A 231 -29.64 -18.56 14.44
N PRO A 232 -30.74 -17.93 14.90
CA PRO A 232 -30.76 -16.50 15.16
C PRO A 232 -29.98 -16.20 16.45
N LEU A 233 -29.11 -15.20 16.42
CA LEU A 233 -28.36 -14.76 17.60
C LEU A 233 -28.31 -13.22 17.63
N TRP A 234 -28.53 -12.61 18.79
CA TRP A 234 -28.38 -11.15 18.94
C TRP A 234 -26.98 -10.72 18.51
N ALA A 235 -26.89 -9.61 17.77
CA ALA A 235 -25.63 -9.17 17.18
C ALA A 235 -24.55 -8.92 18.25
N ILE A 236 -24.95 -8.43 19.43
CA ILE A 236 -24.05 -8.21 20.58
C ILE A 236 -23.48 -9.54 21.08
N ASP A 237 -24.31 -10.58 21.21
CA ASP A 237 -23.89 -11.89 21.68
C ASP A 237 -23.02 -12.60 20.64
N ASN A 238 -23.35 -12.43 19.36
CA ASN A 238 -22.50 -12.89 18.28
C ASN A 238 -21.10 -12.25 18.33
N ILE A 239 -21.00 -10.93 18.54
CA ILE A 239 -19.69 -10.26 18.65
C ILE A 239 -18.90 -10.82 19.84
N LYS A 240 -19.54 -10.98 21.00
CA LYS A 240 -18.89 -11.55 22.20
C LYS A 240 -18.39 -12.98 21.97
N LYS A 241 -19.14 -13.79 21.22
CA LYS A 241 -18.79 -15.19 20.88
C LYS A 241 -17.45 -15.32 20.15
N TRP A 242 -17.01 -14.28 19.41
CA TRP A 242 -15.77 -14.29 18.64
C TRP A 242 -14.66 -13.39 19.22
N ALA A 243 -14.89 -12.79 20.40
CA ALA A 243 -13.93 -11.91 21.08
C ALA A 243 -12.98 -12.65 22.04
N HIS A 244 -13.03 -13.98 22.10
CA HIS A 244 -12.20 -14.87 22.91
C HIS A 244 -11.54 -15.93 22.02
#